data_AF-A0A346A127-F1
#
_entry.id   AF-A0A346A127-F1
#
_cell.length_a   1.000
_cell.length_b   1.000
_cell.length_c   1.000
_cell.angle_alpha   90.00
_cell.angle_beta   90.00
_cell.angle_gamma   90.00
#
_symmetry.space_group_name_H-M   'P 1'
#
loop_
_entity.id
_entity.type
_entity.pdbx_description
1 polymer ?
#
loop_
_entity_poly.entity_id
_entity_poly.type
_entity_poly.pdbx_seq_one_letter_code
_entity_poly.pdbx_strand_id
1 'polypeptide(L)'
;MRDLGLSKAIRAAGGISELARALGISQPSVSNWARVPAERVIAVETVTGVHRKILRPDLYATNEDDDGPDARGGRRATRIIGLAGWSGSGKTTVIKKVIPRLIERGISVSTLKHAHHGFDLDQPGKDSFFHRTAGATEVIISSSKRWAILHELREEEEWDLPDLVRKMSPVDLILVEGFKRDAFPKLEVHRAENAKPLIQPVDPYIVAIASDVELPDARVPVIDLNDVEGIAELLLKHAILVSDAKAIRDN
;
A
#
# COMPACT_ATOMS: atom_id res chain seq x y z
N MET A 1 28.73 -15.44 -21.74
CA MET A 1 27.54 -15.02 -22.52
C MET A 1 26.95 -13.81 -21.80
N ARG A 2 26.60 -12.72 -22.52
CA ARG A 2 26.03 -11.52 -21.89
C ARG A 2 24.56 -11.77 -21.54
N ASP A 3 24.08 -11.20 -20.45
CA ASP A 3 22.67 -11.28 -20.09
C ASP A 3 21.78 -10.41 -20.99
N LEU A 4 20.47 -10.63 -20.90
CA LEU A 4 19.48 -9.96 -21.73
C LEU A 4 19.46 -8.45 -21.49
N GLY A 5 19.60 -8.02 -20.23
CA GLY A 5 19.61 -6.62 -19.83
C GLY A 5 20.77 -5.85 -20.45
N LEU A 6 21.99 -6.37 -20.33
CA LEU A 6 23.18 -5.77 -20.94
C LEU A 6 23.11 -5.77 -22.46
N SER A 7 22.60 -6.86 -23.06
CA SER A 7 22.45 -6.95 -24.52
C SER A 7 21.47 -5.90 -25.06
N LYS A 8 20.38 -5.63 -24.33
CA LYS A 8 19.40 -4.60 -24.69
C LYS A 8 19.97 -3.19 -24.55
N ALA A 9 20.72 -2.92 -23.49
CA ALA A 9 21.41 -1.65 -23.28
C ALA A 9 22.42 -1.36 -24.40
N ILE A 10 23.25 -2.33 -24.77
CA ILE A 10 24.24 -2.19 -25.85
C ILE A 10 23.54 -1.89 -27.18
N ARG A 11 22.44 -2.60 -27.48
CA ARG A 11 21.66 -2.35 -28.71
C ARG A 11 21.05 -0.95 -28.70
N ALA A 12 20.43 -0.54 -27.60
CA ALA A 12 19.80 0.77 -27.47
C ALA A 12 20.82 1.92 -27.61
N ALA A 13 22.04 1.74 -27.11
CA ALA A 13 23.13 2.69 -27.25
C ALA A 13 23.75 2.73 -28.65
N GLY A 14 23.44 1.79 -29.54
CA GLY A 14 24.08 1.68 -30.86
C GLY A 14 25.40 0.92 -30.88
N GLY A 15 25.78 0.26 -29.78
CA GLY A 15 26.97 -0.59 -29.70
C GLY A 15 27.76 -0.43 -28.40
N ILE A 16 28.79 -1.27 -28.23
CA ILE A 16 29.63 -1.29 -27.01
C ILE A 16 30.42 0.03 -26.88
N SER A 17 30.99 0.52 -27.97
CA SER A 17 31.77 1.76 -27.98
C SER A 17 30.90 2.97 -27.67
N GLU A 18 29.68 3.01 -28.20
CA GLU A 18 28.73 4.09 -27.95
C GLU A 18 28.22 4.08 -26.50
N LEU A 19 27.91 2.90 -25.96
CA LEU A 19 27.56 2.77 -24.55
C LEU A 19 28.71 3.22 -23.63
N ALA A 20 29.95 2.82 -23.93
CA ALA A 20 31.12 3.23 -23.15
C ALA A 20 31.33 4.75 -23.18
N ARG A 21 31.20 5.35 -24.37
CA ARG A 21 31.29 6.80 -24.59
C ARG A 21 30.21 7.55 -23.81
N ALA A 22 28.96 7.09 -23.88
CA ALA A 22 27.84 7.71 -23.16
C ALA A 22 27.98 7.60 -21.63
N LEU A 23 28.62 6.54 -21.13
CA LEU A 23 28.87 6.31 -19.71
C LEU A 23 30.15 6.96 -19.18
N GLY A 24 30.97 7.58 -20.05
CA GLY A 24 32.25 8.18 -19.66
C GLY A 24 33.28 7.16 -19.16
N ILE A 25 33.25 5.92 -19.68
CA ILE A 25 34.18 4.84 -19.29
C ILE A 25 34.87 4.23 -20.51
N SER A 26 35.91 3.42 -20.25
CA SER A 26 36.63 2.74 -21.32
C SER A 26 35.79 1.64 -22.00
N GLN A 27 35.94 1.49 -23.31
CA GLN A 27 35.28 0.43 -24.09
C GLN A 27 35.62 -0.99 -23.57
N PRO A 28 36.86 -1.30 -23.13
CA PRO A 28 37.17 -2.57 -22.48
C PRO A 28 36.36 -2.82 -21.20
N SER A 29 36.03 -1.78 -20.43
CA SER A 29 35.21 -1.91 -19.22
C SER A 29 33.83 -2.50 -19.55
N VAL A 30 33.14 -1.98 -20.57
CA VAL A 30 31.83 -2.49 -21.00
C VAL A 30 31.95 -3.86 -21.64
N SER A 31 33.01 -4.11 -22.42
CA SER A 31 33.24 -5.40 -23.09
C SER A 31 33.34 -6.56 -22.09
N ASN A 32 33.95 -6.31 -20.93
CA ASN A 32 34.17 -7.27 -19.85
C ASN A 32 32.92 -7.51 -18.98
N TRP A 33 31.83 -6.77 -19.18
CA TRP A 33 30.60 -7.00 -18.45
C TRP A 33 29.90 -8.26 -18.96
N ALA A 34 29.60 -9.17 -18.04
CA ALA A 34 28.64 -10.25 -18.27
C ALA A 34 27.19 -9.76 -18.09
N ARG A 35 26.99 -8.76 -17.20
CA ARG A 35 25.74 -8.07 -16.88
C ARG A 35 26.04 -6.63 -16.45
N VAL A 36 25.04 -5.75 -16.38
CA VAL A 36 25.23 -4.37 -15.92
C VAL A 36 25.62 -4.34 -14.42
N PRO A 37 26.76 -3.73 -14.05
CA PRO A 37 27.15 -3.60 -12.63
C PRO A 37 26.10 -2.84 -11.83
N ALA A 38 25.89 -3.23 -10.57
CA ALA A 38 24.79 -2.72 -9.73
C ALA A 38 24.87 -1.19 -9.57
N GLU A 39 26.07 -0.70 -9.35
CA GLU A 39 26.44 0.70 -9.18
C GLU A 39 26.31 1.53 -10.45
N ARG A 40 26.11 0.89 -11.62
CA ARG A 40 25.99 1.57 -12.92
C ARG A 40 24.59 1.50 -13.52
N VAL A 41 23.64 0.82 -12.88
CA VAL A 41 22.29 0.60 -13.45
C VAL A 41 21.58 1.91 -13.77
N ILE A 42 21.60 2.87 -12.84
CA ILE A 42 20.95 4.17 -13.03
C ILE A 42 21.59 4.94 -14.19
N ALA A 43 22.92 4.97 -14.25
CA ALA A 43 23.63 5.64 -15.35
C ALA A 43 23.32 4.99 -16.71
N VAL A 44 23.26 3.66 -16.77
CA VAL A 44 22.90 2.93 -17.99
C VAL A 44 21.45 3.19 -18.39
N GLU A 45 20.51 3.20 -17.45
CA GLU A 45 19.10 3.55 -17.71
C GLU A 45 18.98 4.96 -18.29
N THR A 46 19.64 5.95 -17.68
CA THR A 46 19.61 7.34 -18.14
C THR A 46 20.10 7.50 -19.57
N VAL A 47 21.20 6.83 -19.95
CA VAL A 47 21.80 7.01 -21.29
C VAL A 47 21.20 6.13 -22.37
N THR A 48 20.56 5.01 -21.99
CA THR A 48 19.99 4.06 -22.96
C THR A 48 18.47 4.07 -23.03
N GLY A 49 17.80 4.66 -22.04
CA GLY A 49 16.34 4.56 -21.86
C GLY A 49 15.86 3.15 -21.50
N VAL A 50 16.75 2.16 -21.33
CA VAL A 50 16.36 0.81 -20.94
C VAL A 50 16.13 0.78 -19.44
N HIS A 51 14.87 0.52 -19.05
CA HIS A 51 14.46 0.58 -17.65
C HIS A 51 15.27 -0.37 -16.76
N ARG A 52 15.59 0.07 -15.53
CA ARG A 52 16.43 -0.66 -14.54
C ARG A 52 15.91 -2.06 -14.21
N LYS A 53 14.59 -2.26 -14.28
CA LYS A 53 13.92 -3.59 -14.15
C LYS A 53 14.38 -4.59 -15.21
N ILE A 54 14.72 -4.12 -16.41
CA ILE A 54 15.24 -4.95 -17.50
C ILE A 54 16.76 -5.10 -17.38
N LEU A 55 17.45 -4.04 -16.96
CA LEU A 55 18.91 -4.04 -16.82
C LEU A 55 19.40 -4.97 -15.70
N ARG A 56 18.70 -4.95 -14.54
CA ARG A 56 19.01 -5.75 -13.35
C ARG A 56 17.73 -6.18 -12.65
N PRO A 57 16.96 -7.12 -13.23
CA PRO A 57 15.76 -7.66 -12.60
C PRO A 57 16.05 -8.28 -11.23
N ASP A 58 17.24 -8.86 -11.03
CA ASP A 58 17.67 -9.40 -9.74
C ASP A 58 17.82 -8.36 -8.62
N LEU A 59 17.97 -7.07 -8.96
CA LEU A 59 18.06 -5.97 -7.98
C LEU A 59 16.81 -5.09 -7.94
N TYR A 60 16.10 -4.97 -9.05
CA TYR A 60 15.03 -4.00 -9.23
C TYR A 60 13.69 -4.62 -9.61
N ALA A 61 13.54 -5.95 -9.54
CA ALA A 61 12.22 -6.55 -9.50
C ALA A 61 11.50 -6.05 -8.24
N THR A 62 10.70 -5.00 -8.38
CA THR A 62 9.45 -4.91 -7.63
C THR A 62 8.63 -6.12 -8.07
N ASN A 63 8.00 -6.82 -7.12
CA ASN A 63 7.07 -7.92 -7.35
C ASN A 63 5.86 -7.45 -8.19
N GLU A 64 6.08 -7.12 -9.46
CA GLU A 64 5.07 -6.83 -10.47
C GLU A 64 4.89 -8.02 -11.43
N ASP A 65 5.73 -9.06 -11.31
CA ASP A 65 5.60 -10.33 -12.06
C ASP A 65 5.60 -11.58 -11.13
N ASP A 66 5.38 -11.42 -9.82
CA ASP A 66 5.24 -12.54 -8.87
C ASP A 66 3.75 -12.93 -8.69
N ASP A 67 3.18 -13.37 -9.81
CA ASP A 67 1.86 -14.02 -9.94
C ASP A 67 1.99 -15.52 -9.65
N GLY A 68 2.35 -15.86 -8.40
CA GLY A 68 2.19 -17.22 -7.87
C GLY A 68 0.69 -17.57 -7.75
N PRO A 69 0.29 -18.80 -8.10
CA PRO A 69 -1.09 -19.08 -8.47
C PRO A 69 -2.02 -19.17 -7.24
N ASP A 70 -3.23 -18.60 -7.34
CA ASP A 70 -4.36 -19.09 -6.53
C ASP A 70 -4.73 -20.52 -6.98
N ALA A 71 -5.73 -21.15 -6.35
CA ALA A 71 -6.21 -22.49 -6.76
C ALA A 71 -6.70 -22.58 -8.24
N ARG A 72 -6.67 -21.45 -8.99
CA ARG A 72 -6.93 -21.26 -10.43
C ARG A 72 -5.84 -20.49 -11.18
N GLY A 73 -4.66 -20.20 -10.59
CA GLY A 73 -3.51 -19.72 -11.35
C GLY A 73 -3.12 -18.23 -11.29
N GLY A 74 -3.83 -17.33 -10.59
CA GLY A 74 -3.48 -15.89 -10.62
C GLY A 74 -3.62 -15.17 -9.28
N ARG A 75 -2.80 -14.14 -9.03
CA ARG A 75 -2.88 -13.32 -7.81
C ARG A 75 -4.11 -12.44 -7.87
N ARG A 76 -4.91 -12.41 -6.80
CA ARG A 76 -6.06 -11.51 -6.71
C ARG A 76 -5.58 -10.07 -6.57
N ALA A 77 -6.15 -9.17 -7.37
CA ALA A 77 -5.89 -7.74 -7.26
C ALA A 77 -6.31 -7.21 -5.88
N THR A 78 -5.47 -6.36 -5.28
CA THR A 78 -5.70 -5.76 -3.95
C THR A 78 -7.01 -5.00 -3.93
N ARG A 79 -7.87 -5.31 -2.96
CA ARG A 79 -9.12 -4.59 -2.71
C ARG A 79 -9.04 -3.70 -1.48
N ILE A 80 -9.93 -2.73 -1.38
CA ILE A 80 -9.95 -1.74 -0.31
C ILE A 80 -11.38 -1.45 0.16
N ILE A 81 -11.54 -1.27 1.47
CA ILE A 81 -12.79 -0.83 2.10
C ILE A 81 -12.49 -0.12 3.43
N GLY A 82 -13.32 0.88 3.76
CA GLY A 82 -13.17 1.67 4.97
C GLY A 82 -14.09 1.23 6.10
N LEU A 83 -13.74 1.65 7.31
CA LEU A 83 -14.66 1.71 8.44
C LEU A 83 -14.92 3.18 8.81
N ALA A 84 -16.18 3.56 8.75
CA ALA A 84 -16.68 4.86 9.18
C ALA A 84 -17.29 4.76 10.58
N GLY A 85 -17.51 5.92 11.20
CA GLY A 85 -18.13 6.00 12.53
C GLY A 85 -17.42 7.02 13.42
N TRP A 86 -18.18 7.60 14.33
CA TRP A 86 -17.68 8.59 15.28
C TRP A 86 -16.57 8.05 16.18
N SER A 87 -15.75 8.93 16.76
CA SER A 87 -14.83 8.51 17.82
C SER A 87 -15.61 7.82 18.95
N GLY A 88 -15.11 6.68 19.44
CA GLY A 88 -15.80 5.85 20.44
C GLY A 88 -16.69 4.73 19.87
N SER A 89 -17.03 4.72 18.57
CA SER A 89 -17.94 3.70 17.97
C SER A 89 -17.46 2.25 18.06
N GLY A 90 -16.17 2.01 18.33
CA GLY A 90 -15.62 0.66 18.37
C GLY A 90 -15.14 0.14 17.02
N LYS A 91 -14.83 1.02 16.04
CA LYS A 91 -14.16 0.63 14.78
C LYS A 91 -12.95 -0.27 15.00
N THR A 92 -12.03 0.14 15.88
CA THR A 92 -10.84 -0.65 16.21
C THR A 92 -11.22 -2.02 16.81
N THR A 93 -12.31 -2.11 17.56
CA THR A 93 -12.83 -3.38 18.09
C THR A 93 -13.34 -4.29 16.98
N VAL A 94 -14.09 -3.75 16.02
CA VAL A 94 -14.54 -4.49 14.83
C VAL A 94 -13.35 -4.98 14.03
N ILE A 95 -12.38 -4.12 13.72
CA ILE A 95 -11.16 -4.49 12.96
C ILE A 95 -10.40 -5.62 13.66
N LYS A 96 -10.17 -5.51 14.97
CA LYS A 96 -9.49 -6.55 15.76
C LYS A 96 -10.19 -7.92 15.71
N LYS A 97 -11.52 -7.94 15.63
CA LYS A 97 -12.31 -9.17 15.56
C LYS A 97 -12.36 -9.76 14.15
N VAL A 98 -12.46 -8.91 13.13
CA VAL A 98 -12.63 -9.33 11.74
C VAL A 98 -11.32 -9.82 11.12
N ILE A 99 -10.17 -9.19 11.42
CA ILE A 99 -8.88 -9.58 10.82
C ILE A 99 -8.58 -11.07 10.98
N PRO A 100 -8.69 -11.68 12.19
CA PRO A 100 -8.49 -13.12 12.35
C PRO A 100 -9.40 -13.96 11.45
N ARG A 101 -10.69 -13.58 11.31
CA ARG A 101 -11.66 -14.32 10.47
C ARG A 101 -11.36 -14.23 8.99
N LEU A 102 -10.87 -13.09 8.52
CA LEU A 102 -10.40 -12.95 7.15
C LEU A 102 -9.16 -13.83 6.89
N ILE A 103 -8.20 -13.81 7.82
CA ILE A 103 -6.98 -14.63 7.71
C ILE A 103 -7.31 -16.13 7.74
N GLU A 104 -8.23 -16.57 8.60
CA GLU A 104 -8.72 -17.96 8.65
C GLU A 104 -9.35 -18.42 7.33
N ARG A 105 -9.93 -17.48 6.56
CA ARG A 105 -10.47 -17.71 5.21
C ARG A 105 -9.39 -17.65 4.10
N GLY A 106 -8.11 -17.56 4.46
CA GLY A 106 -6.99 -17.48 3.52
C GLY A 106 -6.81 -16.11 2.87
N ILE A 107 -7.42 -15.06 3.41
CA ILE A 107 -7.36 -13.69 2.87
C ILE A 107 -6.23 -12.96 3.58
N SER A 108 -5.22 -12.53 2.82
CA SER A 108 -4.18 -11.66 3.34
C SER A 108 -4.71 -10.24 3.55
N VAL A 109 -4.45 -9.67 4.73
CA VAL A 109 -5.02 -8.37 5.14
C VAL A 109 -3.93 -7.42 5.60
N SER A 110 -4.02 -6.18 5.15
CA SER A 110 -3.31 -5.05 5.75
C SER A 110 -4.29 -3.98 6.25
N THR A 111 -3.83 -3.11 7.14
CA THR A 111 -4.63 -2.00 7.67
C THR A 111 -3.95 -0.67 7.39
N LEU A 112 -4.73 0.33 7.05
CA LEU A 112 -4.27 1.71 6.89
C LEU A 112 -5.08 2.59 7.86
N LYS A 113 -4.40 3.32 8.73
CA LYS A 113 -5.05 4.18 9.73
C LYS A 113 -4.63 5.63 9.54
N HIS A 114 -5.59 6.53 9.38
CA HIS A 114 -5.36 7.97 9.40
C HIS A 114 -5.42 8.47 10.84
N ALA A 115 -4.32 9.00 11.37
CA ALA A 115 -4.30 9.62 12.70
C ALA A 115 -4.67 11.11 12.61
N HIS A 116 -5.56 11.60 13.50
CA HIS A 116 -6.00 12.99 13.48
C HIS A 116 -4.96 14.01 13.99
N HIS A 117 -3.82 13.56 14.50
CA HIS A 117 -2.71 14.36 15.02
C HIS A 117 -1.38 13.68 14.68
N GLY A 118 -0.27 14.44 14.78
CA GLY A 118 1.08 13.87 14.70
C GLY A 118 1.24 12.68 15.66
N PHE A 119 1.82 11.61 15.15
CA PHE A 119 2.11 10.39 15.91
C PHE A 119 3.58 10.05 15.77
N ASP A 120 4.16 9.44 16.80
CA ASP A 120 5.51 8.91 16.73
C ASP A 120 5.48 7.42 17.10
N LEU A 121 6.04 6.60 16.21
CA LEU A 121 6.22 5.16 16.43
C LEU A 121 7.58 4.85 17.07
N ASP A 122 8.49 5.83 17.09
CA ASP A 122 9.81 5.71 17.65
C ASP A 122 9.88 6.28 19.07
N GLN A 123 10.91 5.90 19.82
CA GLN A 123 11.09 6.32 21.20
C GLN A 123 12.27 7.31 21.30
N PRO A 124 12.07 8.48 21.95
CA PRO A 124 13.17 9.37 22.27
C PRO A 124 14.32 8.62 22.97
N GLY A 125 15.55 8.85 22.50
CA GLY A 125 16.75 8.21 23.05
C GLY A 125 17.18 6.89 22.38
N LYS A 126 16.49 6.44 21.33
CA LYS A 126 16.94 5.33 20.46
C LYS A 126 17.72 5.86 19.25
N ASP A 127 18.59 5.02 18.69
CA ASP A 127 19.42 5.38 17.53
C ASP A 127 18.57 5.83 16.34
N SER A 128 17.47 5.13 16.05
CA SER A 128 16.53 5.48 14.98
C SER A 128 15.88 6.84 15.17
N PHE A 129 15.59 7.21 16.42
CA PHE A 129 15.04 8.52 16.75
C PHE A 129 16.08 9.61 16.44
N PHE A 130 17.32 9.40 16.86
CA PHE A 130 18.40 10.35 16.58
C PHE A 130 18.67 10.49 15.07
N HIS A 131 18.66 9.39 14.31
CA HIS A 131 18.80 9.43 12.85
C HIS A 131 17.73 10.31 12.19
N ARG A 132 16.45 10.14 12.59
CA ARG A 132 15.32 10.94 12.09
C ARG A 132 15.47 12.42 12.44
N THR A 133 15.73 12.73 13.71
CA THR A 133 15.89 14.12 14.18
C THR A 133 17.13 14.80 13.62
N ALA A 134 18.17 14.04 13.25
CA ALA A 134 19.36 14.57 12.60
C ALA A 134 19.15 14.97 11.13
N GLY A 135 18.02 14.59 10.52
CA GLY A 135 17.67 14.99 9.15
C GLY A 135 17.46 13.85 8.16
N ALA A 136 17.50 12.58 8.58
CA ALA A 136 17.20 11.48 7.67
C ALA A 136 15.77 11.59 7.12
N THR A 137 15.59 11.50 5.81
CA THR A 137 14.26 11.46 5.16
C THR A 137 13.54 10.15 5.46
N GLU A 138 14.28 9.04 5.43
CA GLU A 138 13.75 7.71 5.74
C GLU A 138 14.66 6.97 6.71
N VAL A 139 14.06 6.26 7.66
CA VAL A 139 14.75 5.37 8.59
C VAL A 139 14.08 4.01 8.60
N ILE A 140 14.86 2.96 8.28
CA ILE A 140 14.42 1.56 8.34
C ILE A 140 15.01 0.92 9.59
N ILE A 141 14.13 0.33 10.40
CA ILE A 141 14.49 -0.47 11.57
C ILE A 141 14.14 -1.92 11.22
N SER A 142 15.08 -2.85 11.36
CA SER A 142 14.86 -4.25 11.01
C SER A 142 15.31 -5.22 12.11
N SER A 143 14.69 -6.38 12.13
CA SER A 143 14.98 -7.51 13.01
C SER A 143 14.58 -8.82 12.33
N SER A 144 14.90 -9.97 12.94
CA SER A 144 14.49 -11.28 12.42
C SER A 144 12.97 -11.51 12.38
N LYS A 145 12.18 -10.72 13.13
CA LYS A 145 10.72 -10.90 13.24
C LYS A 145 9.91 -9.88 12.45
N ARG A 146 10.46 -8.69 12.22
CA ARG A 146 9.75 -7.56 11.60
C ARG A 146 10.72 -6.45 11.25
N TRP A 147 10.27 -5.60 10.34
CA TRP A 147 10.88 -4.32 10.05
C TRP A 147 9.80 -3.22 10.07
N ALA A 148 10.26 -1.98 10.21
CA ALA A 148 9.44 -0.78 10.09
C ALA A 148 10.22 0.26 9.29
N ILE A 149 9.50 1.05 8.51
CA ILE A 149 10.03 2.24 7.83
C ILE A 149 9.29 3.47 8.36
N LEU A 150 10.05 4.51 8.67
CA LEU A 150 9.53 5.83 8.99
C LEU A 150 9.96 6.78 7.88
N HIS A 151 9.00 7.50 7.32
CA HIS A 151 9.20 8.51 6.28
C HIS A 151 8.78 9.87 6.84
N GLU A 152 9.70 10.83 6.85
CA GLU A 152 9.46 12.19 7.33
C GLU A 152 8.98 13.07 6.17
N LEU A 153 7.71 13.49 6.19
CA LEU A 153 7.19 14.42 5.17
C LEU A 153 7.93 15.77 5.22
N ARG A 154 8.27 16.27 6.42
CA ARG A 154 8.92 17.58 6.62
C ARG A 154 8.10 18.70 5.95
N GLU A 155 8.55 19.22 4.82
CA GLU A 155 7.87 20.26 4.04
C GLU A 155 7.02 19.67 2.89
N GLU A 156 7.04 18.35 2.69
CA GLU A 156 6.18 17.65 1.74
C GLU A 156 4.71 17.62 2.20
N GLU A 157 3.80 17.62 1.22
CA GLU A 157 2.38 17.47 1.47
C GLU A 157 2.02 16.08 2.01
N GLU A 158 0.94 16.00 2.79
CA GLU A 158 0.42 14.72 3.27
C GLU A 158 0.00 13.84 2.10
N TRP A 159 0.55 12.63 2.07
CA TRP A 159 0.24 11.65 1.03
C TRP A 159 -1.21 11.19 1.12
N ASP A 160 -1.81 11.02 -0.06
CA ASP A 160 -3.17 10.51 -0.16
C ASP A 160 -3.22 8.97 -0.03
N LEU A 161 -4.45 8.45 0.01
CA LEU A 161 -4.70 7.02 0.15
C LEU A 161 -4.00 6.19 -0.96
N PRO A 162 -4.10 6.53 -2.25
CA PRO A 162 -3.31 5.89 -3.32
C PRO A 162 -1.80 5.85 -3.07
N ASP A 163 -1.19 6.94 -2.64
CA ASP A 163 0.26 7.03 -2.41
C ASP A 163 0.70 6.16 -1.23
N LEU A 164 -0.08 6.16 -0.15
CA LEU A 164 0.17 5.30 1.00
C LEU A 164 0.02 3.81 0.66
N VAL A 165 -1.02 3.45 -0.10
CA VAL A 165 -1.25 2.05 -0.52
C VAL A 165 -0.11 1.51 -1.38
N ARG A 166 0.51 2.34 -2.24
CA ARG A 166 1.67 1.95 -3.05
C ARG A 166 2.90 1.55 -2.23
N LYS A 167 3.00 1.96 -0.96
CA LYS A 167 4.10 1.56 -0.06
C LYS A 167 3.81 0.28 0.73
N MET A 168 2.58 -0.22 0.69
CA MET A 168 2.19 -1.40 1.44
C MET A 168 2.55 -2.67 0.68
N SER A 169 2.81 -3.74 1.42
CA SER A 169 2.94 -5.07 0.83
C SER A 169 1.64 -5.46 0.12
N PRO A 170 1.72 -6.11 -1.06
CA PRO A 170 0.54 -6.58 -1.77
C PRO A 170 -0.23 -7.63 -0.95
N VAL A 171 -1.51 -7.38 -0.73
CA VAL A 171 -2.46 -8.22 0.03
C VAL A 171 -3.81 -8.28 -0.69
N ASP A 172 -4.67 -9.21 -0.31
CA ASP A 172 -6.00 -9.35 -0.90
C ASP A 172 -6.95 -8.22 -0.49
N LEU A 173 -6.80 -7.71 0.73
CA LEU A 173 -7.67 -6.68 1.30
C LEU A 173 -6.92 -5.66 2.18
N ILE A 174 -7.19 -4.38 1.95
CA ILE A 174 -6.79 -3.27 2.81
C ILE A 174 -8.02 -2.75 3.56
N LEU A 175 -7.97 -2.78 4.89
CA LEU A 175 -8.98 -2.16 5.76
C LEU A 175 -8.52 -0.75 6.16
N VAL A 176 -9.33 0.25 5.88
CA VAL A 176 -9.02 1.66 6.19
C VAL A 176 -9.79 2.13 7.42
N GLU A 177 -9.09 2.59 8.46
CA GLU A 177 -9.68 3.34 9.57
C GLU A 177 -9.29 4.82 9.46
N GLY A 178 -10.17 5.65 8.92
CA GLY A 178 -9.86 7.06 8.66
C GLY A 178 -10.37 7.52 7.30
N PHE A 179 -9.72 8.53 6.71
CA PHE A 179 -10.02 9.02 5.35
C PHE A 179 -11.51 9.28 5.14
N LYS A 180 -12.13 10.01 6.07
CA LYS A 180 -13.59 10.21 6.11
C LYS A 180 -14.14 10.93 4.89
N ARG A 181 -13.32 11.78 4.26
CA ARG A 181 -13.70 12.60 3.11
C ARG A 181 -13.41 11.90 1.78
N ASP A 182 -12.55 10.91 1.80
CA ASP A 182 -12.19 10.16 0.61
C ASP A 182 -13.35 9.28 0.18
N ALA A 183 -13.49 9.17 -1.12
CA ALA A 183 -14.62 8.55 -1.75
C ALA A 183 -14.29 7.10 -2.09
N PHE A 184 -14.68 6.20 -1.20
CA PHE A 184 -14.57 4.77 -1.38
C PHE A 184 -15.52 4.09 -0.38
N PRO A 185 -15.99 2.86 -0.65
CA PRO A 185 -16.94 2.16 0.19
C PRO A 185 -16.49 2.09 1.65
N LYS A 186 -17.42 2.33 2.58
CA LYS A 186 -17.19 2.22 4.02
C LYS A 186 -18.32 1.48 4.70
N LEU A 187 -17.98 0.67 5.70
CA LEU A 187 -18.94 0.15 6.66
C LEU A 187 -19.00 1.11 7.86
N GLU A 188 -20.18 1.65 8.15
CA GLU A 188 -20.36 2.51 9.33
C GLU A 188 -20.53 1.67 10.58
N VAL A 189 -19.77 1.97 11.63
CA VAL A 189 -19.96 1.41 12.96
C VAL A 189 -20.76 2.39 13.80
N HIS A 190 -21.96 1.99 14.20
CA HIS A 190 -22.88 2.79 14.98
C HIS A 190 -23.18 2.12 16.32
N ARG A 191 -23.18 2.89 17.40
CA ARG A 191 -23.61 2.44 18.73
C ARG A 191 -24.57 3.46 19.33
N ALA A 192 -25.62 2.99 19.98
CA ALA A 192 -26.55 3.88 20.70
C ALA A 192 -25.83 4.69 21.78
N GLU A 193 -24.87 4.07 22.50
CA GLU A 193 -24.13 4.73 23.59
C GLU A 193 -23.31 5.95 23.14
N ASN A 194 -22.94 6.01 21.85
CA ASN A 194 -22.20 7.15 21.31
C ASN A 194 -23.03 8.44 21.26
N ALA A 195 -24.37 8.34 21.33
CA ALA A 195 -25.31 9.46 21.26
C ALA A 195 -25.03 10.42 20.07
N LYS A 196 -24.63 9.87 18.93
CA LYS A 196 -24.32 10.63 17.71
C LYS A 196 -25.14 10.11 16.54
N PRO A 197 -25.55 10.98 15.61
CA PRO A 197 -26.36 10.58 14.47
C PRO A 197 -25.59 9.64 13.53
N LEU A 198 -26.32 8.91 12.69
CA LEU A 198 -25.72 8.16 11.59
C LEU A 198 -24.99 9.10 10.62
N ILE A 199 -23.90 8.61 10.04
CA ILE A 199 -23.16 9.27 8.96
C ILE A 199 -23.79 8.91 7.60
N GLN A 200 -24.34 7.70 7.47
CA GLN A 200 -24.94 7.16 6.24
C GLN A 200 -25.87 8.13 5.49
N PRO A 201 -26.73 8.95 6.12
CA PRO A 201 -27.60 9.86 5.39
C PRO A 201 -26.86 10.93 4.57
N VAL A 202 -25.62 11.27 4.93
CA VAL A 202 -24.84 12.34 4.31
C VAL A 202 -23.58 11.87 3.58
N ASP A 203 -23.10 10.65 3.87
CA ASP A 203 -21.97 10.04 3.15
C ASP A 203 -22.49 8.94 2.21
N PRO A 204 -22.53 9.18 0.89
CA PRO A 204 -23.05 8.21 -0.09
C PRO A 204 -22.15 6.98 -0.25
N TYR A 205 -20.94 7.00 0.32
CA TYR A 205 -20.01 5.88 0.25
C TYR A 205 -20.20 4.88 1.41
N ILE A 206 -21.12 5.14 2.33
CA ILE A 206 -21.49 4.14 3.34
C ILE A 206 -22.37 3.10 2.68
N VAL A 207 -21.88 1.86 2.65
CA VAL A 207 -22.51 0.73 1.93
C VAL A 207 -23.18 -0.28 2.85
N ALA A 208 -22.89 -0.22 4.15
CA ALA A 208 -23.52 -1.03 5.19
C ALA A 208 -23.31 -0.38 6.57
N ILE A 209 -24.13 -0.75 7.55
CA ILE A 209 -24.01 -0.31 8.95
C ILE A 209 -23.90 -1.54 9.86
N ALA A 210 -22.92 -1.56 10.75
CA ALA A 210 -22.89 -2.47 11.89
C ALA A 210 -23.38 -1.73 13.14
N SER A 211 -24.46 -2.21 13.76
CA SER A 211 -25.11 -1.53 14.88
C SER A 211 -25.56 -2.46 16.01
N ASP A 212 -25.61 -1.91 17.23
CA ASP A 212 -26.19 -2.56 18.41
C ASP A 212 -27.67 -2.20 18.63
N VAL A 213 -28.27 -1.45 17.71
CA VAL A 213 -29.69 -1.08 17.70
C VAL A 213 -30.30 -1.25 16.33
N GLU A 214 -31.61 -1.39 16.27
CA GLU A 214 -32.36 -1.38 15.02
C GLU A 214 -32.39 0.02 14.42
N LEU A 215 -32.19 0.10 13.11
CA LEU A 215 -32.14 1.35 12.34
C LEU A 215 -33.10 1.25 11.15
N PRO A 216 -34.43 1.33 11.36
CA PRO A 216 -35.43 1.10 10.32
C PRO A 216 -35.36 2.10 9.15
N ASP A 217 -34.84 3.30 9.40
CA ASP A 217 -34.68 4.35 8.39
C ASP A 217 -33.35 4.25 7.60
N ALA A 218 -32.50 3.27 7.90
CA ALA A 218 -31.25 3.05 7.18
C ALA A 218 -31.51 2.67 5.73
N ARG A 219 -30.76 3.29 4.80
CA ARG A 219 -30.92 3.04 3.35
C ARG A 219 -29.99 1.96 2.79
N VAL A 220 -29.26 1.30 3.69
CA VAL A 220 -28.26 0.28 3.39
C VAL A 220 -28.42 -0.89 4.36
N PRO A 221 -27.86 -2.08 4.06
CA PRO A 221 -27.92 -3.21 4.97
C PRO A 221 -27.41 -2.87 6.37
N VAL A 222 -28.17 -3.25 7.39
CA VAL A 222 -27.80 -3.14 8.79
C VAL A 222 -27.53 -4.54 9.33
N ILE A 223 -26.44 -4.70 10.07
CA ILE A 223 -26.05 -5.96 10.69
C ILE A 223 -25.77 -5.77 12.18
N ASP A 224 -25.99 -6.82 12.97
CA ASP A 224 -25.60 -6.84 14.38
C ASP A 224 -24.09 -6.59 14.50
N LEU A 225 -23.72 -5.64 15.34
CA LEU A 225 -22.34 -5.28 15.63
C LEU A 225 -21.51 -6.43 16.24
N ASN A 226 -22.16 -7.47 16.74
CA ASN A 226 -21.54 -8.69 17.26
C ASN A 226 -21.46 -9.82 16.22
N ASP A 227 -22.11 -9.70 15.06
CA ASP A 227 -22.00 -10.67 13.97
C ASP A 227 -20.71 -10.44 13.18
N VAL A 228 -19.60 -10.93 13.74
CA VAL A 228 -18.26 -10.77 13.16
C VAL A 228 -18.16 -11.42 11.77
N GLU A 229 -18.82 -12.56 11.56
CA GLU A 229 -18.77 -13.28 10.28
C GLU A 229 -19.54 -12.52 9.20
N GLY A 230 -20.75 -12.06 9.52
CA GLY A 230 -21.53 -11.24 8.60
C GLY A 230 -20.87 -9.89 8.29
N ILE A 231 -20.20 -9.27 9.27
CA ILE A 231 -19.40 -8.06 9.04
C ILE A 231 -18.25 -8.37 8.06
N ALA A 232 -17.53 -9.47 8.26
CA ALA A 232 -16.46 -9.88 7.34
C ALA A 232 -16.97 -10.10 5.92
N GLU A 233 -18.16 -10.69 5.77
CA GLU A 233 -18.81 -10.89 4.47
C GLU A 233 -19.21 -9.58 3.79
N LEU A 234 -19.80 -8.65 4.54
CA LEU A 234 -20.13 -7.32 4.02
C LEU A 234 -18.87 -6.57 3.59
N LEU A 235 -17.80 -6.64 4.37
CA LEU A 235 -16.53 -6.02 4.01
C LEU A 235 -15.98 -6.60 2.71
N LEU A 236 -16.00 -7.92 2.55
CA LEU A 236 -15.53 -8.57 1.32
C LEU A 236 -16.43 -8.34 0.11
N LYS A 237 -17.75 -8.27 0.32
CA LYS A 237 -18.74 -8.04 -0.72
C LYS A 237 -18.62 -6.64 -1.32
N HIS A 238 -18.35 -5.64 -0.48
CA HIS A 238 -18.34 -4.24 -0.90
C HIS A 238 -16.95 -3.66 -1.16
N ALA A 239 -15.88 -4.39 -0.84
CA ALA A 239 -14.53 -3.95 -1.16
C ALA A 239 -14.32 -3.86 -2.67
N ILE A 240 -13.80 -2.72 -3.11
CA ILE A 240 -13.50 -2.41 -4.53
C ILE A 240 -12.01 -2.59 -4.80
N LEU A 241 -11.59 -2.60 -6.06
CA LEU A 241 -10.17 -2.62 -6.39
C LEU A 241 -9.52 -1.29 -5.96
N VAL A 242 -8.26 -1.34 -5.54
CA VAL A 242 -7.48 -0.12 -5.22
C VAL A 242 -7.41 0.84 -6.43
N SER A 243 -7.41 0.32 -7.65
CA SER A 243 -7.47 1.14 -8.88
C SER A 243 -8.73 2.01 -8.95
N ASP A 244 -9.84 1.52 -8.42
CA ASP A 244 -11.14 2.17 -8.54
C ASP A 244 -11.34 3.24 -7.45
N ALA A 245 -10.58 3.12 -6.35
CA ALA A 245 -10.52 4.13 -5.30
C ALA A 245 -9.74 5.40 -5.73
N LYS A 246 -8.97 5.35 -6.82
CA LYS A 246 -8.20 6.50 -7.35
C LYS A 246 -9.05 7.52 -8.10
N ALA A 247 -10.24 7.15 -8.57
CA ALA A 247 -11.00 7.93 -9.55
C ALA A 247 -11.74 9.16 -8.98
N ILE A 248 -11.49 9.56 -7.72
CA ILE A 248 -12.47 10.36 -6.97
C ILE A 248 -11.87 11.62 -6.31
N ARG A 249 -10.84 12.18 -6.93
CA ARG A 249 -10.35 13.54 -6.66
C ARG A 249 -10.54 14.54 -7.81
N ASP A 250 -10.98 14.09 -8.98
CA ASP A 250 -11.14 14.96 -10.17
C ASP A 250 -12.52 15.64 -10.30
N ASN A 251 -13.28 15.78 -9.20
CA ASN A 251 -14.54 16.55 -9.17
C ASN A 251 -14.58 17.55 -8.01
#